data_AF-G4CMJ3-F1
#
_entry.id   AF-G4CMJ3-F1
#
_cell.length_a   1.000
_cell.length_b   1.000
_cell.length_c   1.000
_cell.angle_alpha   90.00
_cell.angle_beta   90.00
_cell.angle_gamma   90.00
#
_symmetry.space_group_name_H-M   'P 1'
#
loop_
_entity.id
_entity.type
_entity.pdbx_description
1 polymer ?
#
loop_
_entity_poly.entity_id
_entity_poly.type
_entity_poly.pdbx_seq_one_letter_code
_entity_poly.pdbx_strand_id
1 'polypeptide(L)'
;MNKLNILLLALALVSGVSVVTVQNQSRQYFIALDKAQKQKTVLEQEYARLKFEQAKLANHQLIKVAAKEQNLRPPAQEDTQIVEVK
;
A
#
# COMPACT_ATOMS: atom_id res chain seq x y z
N MET A 1 -33.73 -51.78 15.36
CA MET A 1 -33.24 -50.76 16.31
C MET A 1 -31.75 -50.48 16.17
N ASN A 2 -30.86 -51.47 15.97
CA ASN A 2 -29.41 -51.23 15.79
C ASN A 2 -29.00 -50.36 14.58
N LYS A 3 -29.72 -50.46 13.46
CA LYS A 3 -29.37 -49.74 12.22
C LYS A 3 -29.47 -48.22 12.36
N LEU A 4 -30.47 -47.74 13.12
CA LEU A 4 -30.67 -46.30 13.37
C LEU A 4 -29.55 -45.73 14.25
N ASN A 5 -29.15 -46.47 15.28
CA ASN A 5 -28.06 -46.05 16.17
C ASN A 5 -26.72 -45.98 15.43
N ILE A 6 -26.44 -46.94 14.55
CA ILE A 6 -25.23 -46.92 13.71
C ILE A 6 -25.26 -45.73 12.74
N LEU A 7 -26.43 -45.43 12.16
CA LEU A 7 -26.59 -44.27 11.27
C LEU A 7 -26.34 -42.95 12.03
N LEU A 8 -26.91 -42.80 13.23
CA LEU A 8 -26.71 -41.62 14.08
C LEU A 8 -25.25 -41.45 14.52
N LEU A 9 -24.58 -42.56 14.86
CA LEU A 9 -23.17 -42.56 15.23
C LEU A 9 -22.30 -42.13 14.04
N ALA A 10 -22.56 -42.66 12.84
CA ALA A 10 -21.86 -42.25 11.63
C ALA A 10 -22.07 -40.76 11.33
N LEU A 11 -23.30 -40.25 11.49
CA LEU A 11 -23.62 -38.84 11.27
C LEU A 11 -22.87 -37.93 12.27
N ALA A 12 -22.79 -38.33 13.53
CA ALA A 12 -22.06 -37.61 14.58
C ALA A 12 -20.54 -37.59 14.33
N LEU A 13 -19.97 -38.70 13.86
CA LEU A 13 -18.55 -38.76 13.49
C LEU A 13 -18.26 -37.87 12.28
N VAL A 14 -19.11 -37.91 11.26
CA VAL A 14 -18.98 -37.05 10.07
C VAL A 14 -19.11 -35.58 10.44
N SER A 15 -20.03 -35.21 11.34
CA SER A 15 -20.18 -33.82 11.77
C SER A 15 -18.95 -33.33 12.56
N GLY A 16 -18.41 -34.16 13.46
CA GLY A 16 -17.20 -33.85 14.21
C GLY A 16 -15.98 -33.61 13.30
N VAL A 17 -15.76 -34.49 12.32
CA VAL A 17 -14.66 -34.34 11.35
C VAL A 17 -14.86 -33.10 10.48
N SER A 18 -16.09 -32.86 10.01
CA SER A 18 -16.43 -31.72 9.15
C SER A 18 -16.12 -30.39 9.84
N VAL A 19 -16.49 -30.23 11.11
CA VAL A 19 -16.23 -29.00 11.88
C VAL A 19 -14.73 -28.71 12.00
N VAL A 20 -13.91 -29.73 12.26
CA VAL A 20 -12.44 -29.56 12.37
C VAL A 20 -11.84 -29.15 11.03
N THR A 21 -12.30 -29.74 9.92
CA THR A 21 -11.81 -29.38 8.58
C THR A 21 -12.17 -27.94 8.20
N VAL A 22 -13.41 -27.51 8.48
CA VAL A 22 -13.87 -26.13 8.22
C VAL A 22 -13.10 -25.14 9.09
N GLN A 23 -12.83 -25.47 10.36
CA GLN A 23 -12.05 -24.61 11.24
C GLN A 23 -10.60 -24.44 10.75
N ASN A 24 -9.97 -25.52 10.28
CA ASN A 24 -8.61 -25.46 9.73
C ASN A 24 -8.57 -24.65 8.42
N GLN A 25 -9.56 -24.83 7.55
CA GLN A 25 -9.64 -24.12 6.28
C GLN A 25 -9.94 -22.62 6.47
N SER A 26 -10.80 -22.27 7.44
CA SER A 26 -11.06 -20.88 7.84
C SER A 26 -9.78 -20.17 8.31
N ARG A 27 -8.94 -20.84 9.12
CA ARG A 27 -7.64 -20.30 9.53
C ARG A 27 -6.71 -20.03 8.34
N GLN A 28 -6.65 -20.93 7.37
CA GLN A 28 -5.79 -20.75 6.20
C GLN A 28 -6.23 -19.57 5.32
N TYR A 29 -7.53 -19.42 5.08
CA TYR A 29 -8.06 -18.27 4.33
C TYR A 29 -7.79 -16.95 5.05
N PHE A 30 -7.93 -16.92 6.38
CA PHE A 30 -7.63 -15.73 7.18
C PHE A 30 -6.13 -15.36 7.12
N ILE A 31 -5.23 -16.34 7.19
CA ILE A 31 -3.77 -16.10 7.08
C ILE A 31 -3.41 -15.56 5.69
N ALA A 32 -4.00 -16.11 4.63
CA ALA A 32 -3.76 -15.63 3.27
C ALA A 32 -4.21 -14.17 3.09
N LEU A 33 -5.38 -13.83 3.63
CA LEU A 33 -5.92 -12.47 3.60
C LEU A 33 -5.05 -11.51 4.42
N ASP A 34 -4.66 -11.89 5.64
CA ASP A 34 -3.79 -11.08 6.51
C ASP A 34 -2.43 -10.81 5.86
N LYS A 35 -1.86 -11.81 5.17
CA LYS A 35 -0.59 -11.65 4.43
C LYS A 35 -0.72 -10.63 3.29
N ALA A 36 -1.79 -10.72 2.50
CA ALA A 36 -2.04 -9.77 1.41
C ALA A 36 -2.28 -8.34 1.94
N GLN A 37 -3.04 -8.21 3.03
CA GLN A 37 -3.30 -6.93 3.68
C GLN A 37 -2.01 -6.29 4.20
N LYS A 38 -1.14 -7.07 4.85
CA LYS A 38 0.17 -6.59 5.33
C LYS A 38 1.06 -6.09 4.19
N GLN A 39 1.12 -6.81 3.07
CA GLN A 39 1.88 -6.39 1.90
C GLN A 39 1.37 -5.06 1.34
N LYS A 40 0.05 -4.88 1.27
CA LYS A 40 -0.57 -3.62 0.85
C LYS A 40 -0.19 -2.46 1.76
N THR A 41 -0.25 -2.64 3.09
CA THR A 41 0.10 -1.59 4.05
C THR A 41 1.56 -1.17 3.94
N VAL A 42 2.49 -2.12 3.79
CA VAL A 42 3.91 -1.82 3.59
C VAL A 42 4.12 -0.99 2.33
N LEU A 43 3.50 -1.40 1.22
CA LEU A 43 3.62 -0.68 -0.05
C LEU A 43 3.04 0.74 0.01
N GLU A 44 1.91 0.92 0.69
CA GLU A 44 1.32 2.25 0.89
C GLU A 44 2.24 3.18 1.71
N GLN A 45 2.92 2.65 2.72
CA GLN A 45 3.89 3.42 3.51
C GLN A 45 5.11 3.83 2.68
N GLU A 46 5.68 2.91 1.91
CA GLU A 46 6.81 3.22 1.01
C GLU A 46 6.41 4.25 -0.04
N TYR A 47 5.21 4.12 -0.61
CA TYR A 47 4.71 5.06 -1.60
C TYR A 47 4.45 6.45 -1.01
N ALA A 48 3.95 6.54 0.23
CA ALA A 48 3.81 7.81 0.95
C ALA A 48 5.16 8.49 1.19
N ARG A 49 6.19 7.71 1.56
CA ARG A 49 7.56 8.21 1.69
C ARG A 49 8.11 8.74 0.37
N LEU A 50 7.95 7.97 -0.71
CA LEU A 50 8.40 8.38 -2.05
C LEU A 50 7.70 9.67 -2.51
N LYS A 51 6.40 9.81 -2.25
CA LYS A 51 5.65 11.04 -2.53
C LYS A 51 6.18 12.24 -1.75
N PHE A 52 6.57 12.05 -0.50
CA PHE A 52 7.18 13.11 0.29
C PHE A 52 8.56 13.52 -0.25
N GLU A 53 9.37 12.54 -0.68
CA GLU A 53 10.65 12.80 -1.34
C GLU A 53 10.46 13.54 -2.68
N GLN A 54 9.48 13.13 -3.48
CA GLN A 54 9.13 13.82 -4.72
C GLN A 54 8.63 15.24 -4.44
N ALA A 55 7.79 15.44 -3.42
CA ALA A 55 7.34 16.77 -3.01
C ALA A 55 8.52 17.65 -2.58
N LYS A 56 9.52 17.08 -1.89
CA LYS A 56 10.77 17.79 -1.52
C LYS A 56 11.57 18.21 -2.75
N LEU A 57 11.67 17.36 -3.77
CA LEU A 57 12.39 17.66 -5.03
C LEU A 57 11.64 18.65 -5.92
N ALA A 58 10.31 18.55 -5.97
CA ALA A 58 9.44 19.49 -6.67
C ALA A 58 9.32 20.83 -5.94
N ASN A 59 9.78 20.89 -4.68
CA ASN A 59 9.73 22.10 -3.90
C ASN A 59 10.77 23.10 -4.43
N HIS A 60 10.30 24.01 -5.28
CA HIS A 60 10.98 25.19 -5.81
C HIS A 60 11.68 26.05 -4.72
N GLN A 61 11.40 25.77 -3.43
CA GLN A 61 12.17 26.27 -2.30
C GLN A 61 13.67 25.91 -2.34
N LEU A 62 14.08 24.73 -2.82
CA LEU A 62 15.52 24.42 -2.93
C LEU A 62 16.23 25.34 -3.92
N ILE A 63 15.60 25.61 -5.07
CA ILE A 63 16.11 26.53 -6.09
C ILE A 63 16.13 27.96 -5.55
N LYS A 64 15.08 28.38 -4.84
CA LYS A 64 15.02 29.72 -4.22
C LYS A 64 16.06 29.91 -3.11
N VAL A 65 16.34 28.89 -2.31
CA VAL A 65 17.36 28.94 -1.26
C VAL A 65 18.75 29.02 -1.88
N ALA A 66 19.07 28.17 -2.85
CA ALA A 66 20.35 28.22 -3.56
C ALA A 66 20.54 29.56 -4.31
N ALA A 67 19.48 30.08 -4.94
CA ALA A 67 19.51 31.40 -5.58
C ALA A 67 19.78 32.53 -4.59
N LYS A 68 19.18 32.46 -3.39
CA LYS A 68 19.40 33.44 -2.33
C LYS A 68 20.81 33.36 -1.75
N GLU A 69 21.35 32.16 -1.52
CA GLU A 69 22.74 31.97 -1.07
C GLU A 69 23.75 32.50 -2.09
N GLN A 70 23.49 32.33 -3.38
CA GLN A 70 24.34 32.85 -4.45
C GLN A 70 24.08 34.34 -4.80
N ASN A 71 23.26 35.05 -4.03
CA ASN A 71 22.85 36.44 -4.31
C ASN A 71 22.30 36.65 -5.74
N LEU A 72 21.72 35.61 -6.33
CA LEU A 72 21.10 35.69 -7.65
C LEU A 72 19.81 36.50 -7.55
N ARG A 73 19.68 37.50 -8.42
CA ARG A 73 18.46 38.31 -8.55
C ARG A 73 17.71 37.89 -9.81
N PRO A 74 16.37 37.92 -9.80
CA PRO A 74 15.59 37.78 -11.03
C PRO A 74 16.02 38.87 -12.03
N PRO A 75 16.11 38.56 -13.33
CA PRO A 75 16.49 39.55 -14.33
C PRO A 75 15.50 40.72 -14.30
N ALA A 76 16.02 41.94 -14.25
CA ALA A 76 15.23 43.14 -14.32
C ALA A 76 14.78 43.40 -15.77
N GLN A 77 13.73 44.21 -15.98
CA GLN A 77 13.23 44.49 -17.33
C GLN A 77 14.27 45.17 -18.23
N GLU A 78 15.26 45.81 -17.63
CA GLU A 78 16.44 46.40 -18.30
C GLU A 78 17.43 45.36 -18.86
N ASP A 79 17.44 44.13 -18.34
CA ASP A 79 18.30 43.02 -18.79
C ASP A 79 17.59 42.03 -19.72
N THR A 80 16.32 42.27 -20.05
CA THR A 80 15.51 41.34 -20.86
C THR A 80 15.35 41.86 -22.29
N GLN A 81 16.11 41.31 -23.24
CA GLN A 81 15.87 41.54 -24.66
C GLN A 81 14.96 40.46 -25.25
N ILE A 82 13.82 40.90 -25.79
CA ILE A 82 12.92 40.04 -26.55
C ILE A 82 13.46 39.98 -27.99
N VAL A 83 13.93 38.81 -28.41
CA VAL A 83 14.40 38.59 -29.78
C VAL A 83 13.30 37.85 -30.53
N GLU A 84 12.70 38.52 -31.52
CA GLU A 84 11.69 37.93 -32.40
C GLU A 84 12.40 37.02 -33.42
N VAL A 85 12.19 35.71 -33.33
CA VAL A 85 12.76 34.75 -34.27
C VAL A 85 11.86 34.73 -35.51
N LYS A 86 12.42 35.16 -36.64
CA LYS A 86 11.76 35.28 -37.95
C LYS A 86 11.64 33.94 -38.68
#